data_AF-A0A2V8N8H4-F1
#
_entry.id   AF-A0A2V8N8H4-F1
#
_cell.length_a   1.000
_cell.length_b   1.000
_cell.length_c   1.000
_cell.angle_alpha   90.00
_cell.angle_beta   90.00
_cell.angle_gamma   90.00
#
_symmetry.space_group_name_H-M   'P 1'
#
loop_
_entity.id
_entity.type
_entity.pdbx_description
1 polymer ?
#
loop_
_entity_poly.entity_id
_entity_poly.type
_entity_poly.pdbx_seq_one_letter_code
_entity_poly.pdbx_strand_id
1 'polypeptide(L)'
;MPRNPKSNEEKMDRMLNGWETLRPDKSFGGMTLAQFKAVVAPSKAARARIADLDDQRMEAVAEREKADEVFLAKAQQVVNGVLADPEEGPDSPLYESFGYTPDRDRESGLTRKSSKKKPTE
;
A
#
# COMPACT_ATOMS: atom_id res chain seq x y z
N MET A 1 -12.32 0.95 37.81
CA MET A 1 -11.10 0.16 38.06
C MET A 1 -9.95 0.76 37.26
N PRO A 2 -8.71 0.85 37.78
CA PRO A 2 -7.60 1.34 36.99
C PRO A 2 -7.30 0.31 35.89
N ARG A 3 -7.52 0.69 34.63
CA ARG A 3 -7.32 -0.17 33.46
C ARG A 3 -5.81 -0.41 33.28
N ASN A 4 -5.39 -1.66 33.07
CA ASN A 4 -4.00 -1.97 32.76
C ASN A 4 -3.63 -1.35 31.40
N PRO A 5 -2.46 -0.70 31.25
CA PRO A 5 -2.02 -0.18 29.94
C PRO A 5 -1.96 -1.32 28.93
N LYS A 6 -2.47 -1.07 27.72
CA LYS A 6 -2.55 -2.06 26.64
C LYS A 6 -1.33 -1.99 25.72
N SER A 7 -0.59 -0.88 25.74
CA SER A 7 0.65 -0.72 24.99
C SER A 7 1.84 -0.37 25.90
N ASN A 8 3.05 -0.67 25.41
CA ASN A 8 4.28 -0.25 26.09
C ASN A 8 4.39 1.27 26.19
N GLU A 9 3.84 2.01 25.23
CA GLU A 9 3.80 3.48 25.25
C GLU A 9 2.93 4.02 26.38
N GLU A 10 1.69 3.54 26.48
CA GLU A 10 0.78 3.88 27.57
C GLU A 10 1.36 3.52 28.94
N LYS A 11 2.09 2.40 29.02
CA LYS A 11 2.78 1.98 30.24
C LYS A 11 3.89 2.97 30.62
N MET A 12 4.74 3.36 29.66
CA MET A 12 5.79 4.35 29.88
C MET A 12 5.22 5.70 30.33
N ASP A 13 4.17 6.18 29.67
CA ASP A 13 3.52 7.45 30.00
C ASP A 13 2.90 7.43 31.39
N ARG A 14 2.22 6.35 31.75
CA ARG A 14 1.63 6.21 33.09
C ARG A 14 2.69 6.17 34.19
N MET A 15 3.81 5.48 33.95
CA MET A 15 4.92 5.44 34.90
C MET A 15 5.57 6.81 35.06
N LEU A 16 5.83 7.51 33.96
CA LEU A 16 6.39 8.86 33.97
C LEU A 16 5.47 9.84 34.70
N ASN A 17 4.20 9.92 34.30
CA ASN A 17 3.23 10.83 34.90
C ASN A 17 3.01 10.55 36.38
N GLY A 18 2.91 9.27 36.76
CA GLY A 18 2.77 8.86 38.16
C GLY A 18 3.98 9.26 39.01
N TRP A 19 5.19 9.01 38.52
CA TRP A 19 6.41 9.39 39.24
C TRP A 19 6.55 10.91 39.35
N GLU A 20 6.38 11.63 38.24
CA GLU A 20 6.47 13.10 38.17
C GLU A 20 5.44 13.79 39.08
N THR A 21 4.22 13.28 39.14
CA THR A 21 3.16 13.88 39.95
C THR A 21 3.30 13.57 41.43
N LEU A 22 3.64 12.33 41.78
CA LEU A 22 3.57 11.89 43.15
C LEU A 22 4.88 12.06 43.89
N ARG A 23 6.03 11.80 43.26
CA ARG A 23 7.34 11.72 43.93
C ARG A 23 8.50 12.16 43.02
N PRO A 24 8.50 13.40 42.48
CA PRO A 24 9.50 13.84 41.51
C PRO A 24 10.94 13.78 42.04
N ASP A 25 11.14 14.04 43.32
CA ASP A 25 12.48 14.09 43.96
C ASP A 25 12.97 12.74 44.49
N LYS A 26 12.12 11.70 44.46
CA LYS A 26 12.47 10.38 44.99
C LYS A 26 13.15 9.53 43.92
N SER A 27 14.23 8.85 44.32
CA SER A 27 14.87 7.83 43.49
C SER A 27 14.24 6.46 43.73
N PHE A 28 14.09 5.68 42.66
CA PHE A 28 13.63 4.29 42.70
C PHE A 28 14.58 3.41 41.89
N GLY A 29 14.91 2.22 42.41
CA GLY A 29 15.81 1.29 41.71
C GLY A 29 17.20 1.86 41.41
N GLY A 30 17.69 2.80 42.24
CA GLY A 30 18.95 3.50 42.01
C GLY A 30 18.91 4.57 40.91
N MET A 31 17.72 4.93 40.43
CA MET A 31 17.52 5.86 39.31
C MET A 31 16.67 7.06 39.71
N THR A 32 17.02 8.24 39.21
CA THR A 32 16.21 9.46 39.33
C THR A 32 15.13 9.52 38.25
N LEU A 33 14.10 10.36 38.43
CA LEU A 33 13.10 10.61 37.40
C LEU A 33 13.73 11.11 36.08
N ALA A 34 14.77 11.94 36.16
CA ALA A 34 15.46 12.46 34.98
C ALA A 34 16.18 11.35 34.19
N GLN A 35 16.84 10.42 34.90
CA GLN A 35 17.48 9.26 34.28
C GLN A 35 16.43 8.31 33.67
N PHE A 36 15.29 8.12 34.34
CA PHE A 36 14.21 7.29 33.79
C PHE A 36 13.58 7.92 32.53
N LYS A 37 13.39 9.25 32.51
CA LYS A 37 12.99 10.00 31.30
C LYS A 37 13.97 9.76 30.15
N ALA A 38 15.28 9.76 30.43
CA ALA A 38 16.31 9.47 29.43
C ALA A 38 16.24 8.03 28.87
N VAL A 39 15.88 7.04 29.70
CA VAL A 39 15.67 5.64 29.25
C VAL A 39 14.44 5.51 28.35
N VAL A 40 13.36 6.25 28.64
CA VAL A 40 12.13 6.22 27.84
C VAL A 40 12.30 6.96 26.51
N ALA A 41 13.15 7.98 26.45
CA ALA A 41 13.27 8.88 25.30
C ALA A 41 13.56 8.18 23.95
N PRO A 42 14.51 7.22 23.83
CA PRO A 42 14.74 6.51 22.56
C PRO A 42 13.51 5.76 22.05
N SER A 43 12.74 5.16 22.97
CA SER A 43 11.53 4.41 22.64
C SER A 43 10.43 5.33 22.07
N LYS A 44 10.30 6.54 22.62
CA LYS A 44 9.39 7.57 22.09
C LYS A 44 9.88 8.13 20.75
N ALA A 45 11.18 8.42 20.64
CA ALA A 45 11.78 8.92 19.41
C ALA A 45 11.61 7.94 18.24
N ALA A 46 11.77 6.63 18.49
CA ALA A 46 11.55 5.61 17.47
C ALA A 46 10.10 5.57 16.97
N ARG A 47 9.11 5.72 17.87
CA ARG A 47 7.69 5.79 17.48
C ARG A 47 7.37 7.04 16.67
N ALA A 48 7.86 8.19 17.10
CA ALA A 48 7.70 9.44 16.36
C ALA A 48 8.32 9.32 14.94
N ARG A 49 9.48 8.69 14.83
CA ARG A 49 10.13 8.42 13.54
C ARG A 49 9.34 7.47 12.66
N ILE A 50 8.72 6.43 13.24
CA ILE A 50 7.85 5.52 12.46
C ILE A 50 6.65 6.28 11.90
N ALA A 51 5.99 7.10 12.71
CA ALA A 51 4.86 7.91 12.26
C ALA A 51 5.25 8.84 11.09
N ASP A 52 6.39 9.53 11.21
CA ASP A 52 6.94 10.39 10.13
C ASP A 52 7.24 9.59 8.84
N LEU A 53 7.82 8.39 8.97
CA LEU A 53 8.07 7.53 7.82
C LEU A 53 6.78 6.99 7.18
N ASP A 54 5.75 6.73 7.97
CA ASP A 54 4.44 6.30 7.47
C ASP A 54 3.77 7.43 6.67
N ASP A 55 3.88 8.66 7.14
CA ASP A 55 3.41 9.85 6.42
C ASP A 55 4.15 10.05 5.09
N GLN A 56 5.49 9.98 5.11
CA GLN A 56 6.32 10.05 3.90
C GLN A 56 6.01 8.92 2.92
N ARG A 57 5.76 7.70 3.43
CA ARG A 57 5.36 6.57 2.60
C ARG A 57 4.01 6.83 1.94
N MET A 58 3.04 7.38 2.66
CA MET A 58 1.73 7.71 2.11
C MET A 58 1.83 8.75 1.01
N GLU A 59 2.65 9.79 1.20
CA GLU A 59 2.93 10.81 0.18
C GLU A 59 3.55 10.18 -1.08
N ALA A 60 4.61 9.38 -0.91
CA ALA A 60 5.28 8.71 -2.04
C ALA A 60 4.35 7.74 -2.80
N VAL A 61 3.44 7.06 -2.09
CA VAL A 61 2.43 6.21 -2.72
C VAL A 61 1.46 7.04 -3.57
N ALA A 62 0.98 8.17 -3.04
CA ALA A 62 0.08 9.06 -3.78
C ALA A 62 0.76 9.67 -5.01
N GLU A 63 2.02 10.07 -4.90
CA GLU A 63 2.82 10.57 -6.03
C GLU A 63 2.99 9.51 -7.11
N ARG A 64 3.31 8.27 -6.72
CA ARG A 64 3.42 7.14 -7.64
C ARG A 64 2.09 6.88 -8.36
N GLU A 65 0.98 6.80 -7.62
CA GLU A 65 -0.33 6.53 -8.21
C GLU A 65 -0.73 7.60 -9.23
N LYS A 66 -0.48 8.87 -8.91
CA LYS A 66 -0.70 9.97 -9.86
C LYS A 66 0.18 9.85 -11.12
N ALA A 67 1.45 9.48 -10.96
CA ALA A 67 2.35 9.28 -12.10
C ALA A 67 1.90 8.08 -12.96
N ASP A 68 1.48 6.99 -12.33
CA ASP A 68 0.98 5.79 -13.00
C ASP A 68 -0.30 6.08 -13.79
N GLU A 69 -1.23 6.89 -13.26
CA GLU A 69 -2.42 7.32 -14.00
C GLU A 69 -2.08 8.05 -15.31
N VAL A 70 -1.10 8.97 -15.26
CA VAL A 70 -0.62 9.69 -16.45
C VAL A 70 0.01 8.71 -17.45
N PHE A 71 0.84 7.79 -16.95
CA PHE A 71 1.44 6.75 -17.78
C PHE A 71 0.37 5.89 -18.45
N LEU A 72 -0.60 5.36 -17.71
CA LEU A 72 -1.64 4.46 -18.22
C LEU A 72 -2.47 5.14 -19.32
N ALA A 73 -2.82 6.42 -19.14
CA ALA A 73 -3.52 7.18 -20.17
C ALA A 73 -2.70 7.28 -21.48
N LYS A 74 -1.38 7.44 -21.37
CA LYS A 74 -0.48 7.48 -22.53
C LYS A 74 -0.20 6.11 -23.13
N ALA A 75 -0.02 5.10 -22.30
CA ALA A 75 0.16 3.71 -22.73
C ALA A 75 -1.04 3.26 -23.58
N GLN A 76 -2.27 3.58 -23.16
CA GLN A 76 -3.46 3.26 -23.95
C GLN A 76 -3.47 3.95 -25.32
N GLN A 77 -3.00 5.20 -25.41
CA GLN A 77 -2.88 5.91 -26.69
C GLN A 77 -1.88 5.22 -27.62
N VAL A 78 -0.73 4.80 -27.08
CA VAL A 78 0.29 4.05 -27.83
C VAL A 78 -0.27 2.73 -28.33
N VAL A 79 -0.94 1.96 -27.46
CA VAL A 79 -1.54 0.67 -27.83
C VAL A 79 -2.61 0.84 -28.93
N ASN A 80 -3.46 1.86 -28.82
CA ASN A 80 -4.43 2.17 -29.87
C ASN A 80 -3.75 2.54 -31.19
N GLY A 81 -2.59 3.21 -31.15
CA GLY A 81 -1.78 3.49 -32.32
C GLY A 81 -1.25 2.21 -32.97
N VAL A 82 -0.64 1.31 -32.19
CA VAL A 82 -0.16 0.01 -32.67
C VAL A 82 -1.27 -0.82 -33.30
N LEU A 83 -2.47 -0.82 -32.72
CA LEU A 83 -3.62 -1.53 -33.28
C LEU A 83 -4.15 -0.93 -34.59
N ALA A 84 -3.95 0.36 -34.80
CA ALA A 84 -4.43 1.09 -35.99
C ALA A 84 -3.36 1.22 -37.09
N ASP A 85 -2.12 0.84 -36.80
CA ASP A 85 -1.00 0.98 -37.71
C ASP A 85 -1.05 -0.11 -38.81
N PRO A 86 -0.80 0.22 -40.10
CA PRO A 86 -0.82 -0.75 -41.19
C PRO A 86 0.34 -1.75 -41.21
N GLU A 87 1.48 -1.40 -40.63
CA GLU A 87 2.68 -2.26 -40.55
C GLU A 87 2.70 -3.08 -39.25
N GLU A 88 2.07 -2.55 -38.20
CA GLU A 88 1.81 -3.28 -36.96
C GLU A 88 0.35 -3.80 -36.91
N GLY A 89 -0.15 -4.12 -35.71
CA GLY A 89 -1.53 -4.57 -35.53
C GLY A 89 -1.71 -5.54 -34.36
N PRO A 90 -2.91 -6.13 -34.23
CA PRO A 90 -3.27 -7.00 -33.10
C PRO A 90 -2.46 -8.31 -33.06
N ASP A 91 -1.86 -8.76 -34.17
CA ASP A 91 -1.01 -9.96 -34.23
C ASP A 91 0.49 -9.63 -34.29
N SER A 92 0.86 -8.36 -34.08
CA SER A 92 2.25 -7.93 -34.13
C SER A 92 3.08 -8.44 -32.95
N PRO A 93 4.37 -8.74 -33.15
CA PRO A 93 5.30 -9.04 -32.04
C PRO A 93 5.40 -7.90 -31.03
N LEU A 94 5.25 -6.64 -31.48
CA LEU A 94 5.31 -5.47 -30.60
C LEU A 94 4.14 -5.45 -29.61
N TYR A 95 2.91 -5.66 -30.10
CA TYR A 95 1.72 -5.73 -29.24
C TYR A 95 1.81 -6.89 -28.23
N GLU A 96 2.30 -8.06 -28.65
CA GLU A 96 2.55 -9.20 -27.76
C GLU A 96 3.63 -8.88 -26.72
N SER A 97 4.70 -8.16 -27.09
CA SER A 97 5.78 -7.78 -26.17
C SER A 97 5.34 -6.83 -25.05
N PHE A 98 4.26 -6.08 -25.26
CA PHE A 98 3.62 -5.25 -24.23
C PHE A 98 2.81 -6.09 -23.22
N GLY A 99 2.70 -7.41 -23.43
CA GLY A 99 1.97 -8.34 -22.58
C GLY A 99 0.50 -8.50 -22.96
N TYR A 100 0.06 -7.96 -24.10
CA TYR A 100 -1.29 -8.18 -24.61
C TYR A 100 -1.37 -9.52 -25.35
N THR A 101 -2.54 -10.15 -25.32
CA THR A 101 -2.81 -11.38 -26.09
C THR A 101 -3.17 -11.03 -27.54
N PRO A 102 -2.41 -11.53 -28.53
CA PRO A 102 -2.72 -11.41 -29.96
C PRO A 102 -4.06 -12.03 -30.35
N ASP A 103 -4.65 -11.58 -31.47
CA ASP A 103 -5.94 -12.11 -31.94
C ASP A 103 -5.84 -13.57 -32.38
N ARG A 104 -4.70 -13.99 -32.97
CA ARG A 104 -4.41 -15.39 -33.31
C ARG A 104 -4.50 -16.35 -32.12
N ASP A 105 -4.22 -15.84 -30.92
CA ASP A 105 -4.19 -16.62 -29.68
C ASP A 105 -5.46 -16.44 -28.85
N ARG A 106 -6.35 -15.51 -29.24
CA ARG A 106 -7.66 -15.33 -28.63
C ARG A 106 -8.63 -16.38 -29.16
N GLU A 107 -8.98 -17.36 -28.33
CA GLU A 107 -10.15 -18.19 -28.61
C GLU A 107 -11.39 -17.30 -28.72
N SER A 108 -12.07 -17.34 -29.88
CA SER A 108 -13.21 -16.45 -30.16
C SER A 108 -14.36 -16.53 -29.15
N GLY A 109 -14.40 -17.56 -28.29
CA GLY A 109 -15.45 -17.81 -27.29
C GLY A 109 -16.86 -17.97 -27.87
N LEU A 110 -17.02 -17.87 -29.20
CA LEU A 110 -18.31 -17.84 -29.90
C LEU A 110 -18.90 -19.24 -29.94
N THR A 111 -19.64 -19.59 -28.89
CA THR A 111 -20.49 -20.78 -28.89
C THR A 111 -21.78 -20.48 -29.67
N ARG A 112 -21.82 -20.80 -30.97
CA ARG A 112 -23.06 -20.71 -31.76
C ARG A 112 -23.96 -21.90 -31.44
N LYS A 113 -24.98 -21.70 -30.58
CA LYS A 113 -26.01 -22.73 -30.35
C LYS A 113 -26.81 -22.94 -31.65
N SER A 114 -26.61 -24.08 -32.32
CA SER A 114 -27.46 -24.47 -33.45
C SER A 114 -28.89 -24.69 -32.95
N SER A 115 -29.87 -23.93 -33.43
CA SER A 115 -31.29 -24.24 -33.21
C SER A 115 -31.57 -25.60 -33.85
N LYS A 116 -31.80 -26.64 -33.03
CA LYS A 116 -32.24 -27.95 -33.52
C LYS A 116 -33.54 -27.76 -34.32
N LYS A 117 -33.52 -28.02 -35.62
CA LYS A 117 -34.74 -28.17 -36.42
C LYS A 117 -35.59 -29.26 -35.75
N LYS A 118 -36.82 -28.92 -35.34
CA LYS A 118 -37.79 -29.92 -34.89
C LYS A 118 -38.11 -30.85 -36.08
N PRO A 119 -38.18 -32.18 -35.89
CA PRO A 119 -38.64 -33.08 -36.94
C PRO A 119 -40.09 -32.73 -37.28
N THR A 120 -40.37 -32.52 -38.56
CA THR A 120 -41.73 -32.50 -39.12
C THR A 120 -42.31 -33.92 -39.03
N GLU A 121 -43.50 -34.00 -38.45
CA GLU A 121 -44.37 -35.19 -38.36
C GLU A 121 -44.97 -35.56 -39.72
#